data_AF-A0A1I1W185-F1
#
_entry.id   AF-A0A1I1W185-F1
#
_cell.length_a   1.000
_cell.length_b   1.000
_cell.length_c   1.000
_cell.angle_alpha   90.00
_cell.angle_beta   90.00
_cell.angle_gamma   90.00
#
_symmetry.space_group_name_H-M   'P 1'
#
loop_
_entity.id
_entity.type
_entity.pdbx_description
1 polymer ?
#
loop_
_entity_poly.entity_id
_entity_poly.type
_entity_poly.pdbx_seq_one_letter_code
_entity_poly.pdbx_strand_id
1 'polypeptide(L)'
;MTLKTLSPADARIAIAAGARLVDIRSADEHARERIPGAINVPLDRISDLPHGDRPVIFHCKSGMRTTANAARLGEAAGTAPAYLVDGGIDAWRQAGQPTVTDRSQPLEIMRQVQIIAGALVLIGVLLGLLLTPGFFGLSAFVGAGLMFAGATGWCGMARLLAVMPWNRRAAVAAVPLSRGTGGDA
;
A
#
# COMPACT_ATOMS: atom_id res chain seq x y z
N MET A 1 -4.91 -23.89 -2.22
CA MET A 1 -4.59 -24.22 -0.81
C MET A 1 -4.91 -22.99 0.04
N THR A 2 -5.62 -23.18 1.15
CA THR A 2 -5.99 -22.06 2.04
C THR A 2 -4.86 -21.85 3.04
N LEU A 3 -4.23 -20.66 3.02
CA LEU A 3 -3.21 -20.30 4.01
C LEU A 3 -3.86 -20.17 5.40
N LYS A 4 -3.14 -20.61 6.44
CA LYS A 4 -3.62 -20.49 7.81
C LYS A 4 -3.56 -19.03 8.25
N THR A 5 -4.64 -18.55 8.83
CA THR A 5 -4.70 -17.20 9.42
C THR A 5 -4.24 -17.24 10.89
N LEU A 6 -3.48 -16.24 11.30
CA LEU A 6 -3.01 -16.01 12.67
C LEU A 6 -3.66 -14.75 13.23
N SER A 7 -4.02 -14.77 14.51
CA SER A 7 -4.40 -13.55 15.21
C SER A 7 -3.20 -12.57 15.27
N PRO A 8 -3.42 -11.25 15.47
CA PRO A 8 -2.31 -10.32 15.65
C PRO A 8 -1.34 -10.71 16.78
N ALA A 9 -1.86 -11.30 17.86
CA ALA A 9 -1.04 -11.77 18.97
C ALA A 9 -0.16 -12.96 18.57
N ASP A 10 -0.73 -13.96 17.89
CA ASP A 10 0.02 -15.15 17.42
C ASP A 10 1.04 -14.77 16.35
N ALA A 11 0.66 -13.85 15.44
CA ALA A 11 1.58 -13.32 14.44
C ALA A 11 2.78 -12.64 15.10
N ARG A 12 2.58 -11.84 16.16
CA ARG A 12 3.69 -11.24 16.91
C ARG A 12 4.61 -12.28 17.54
N ILE A 13 4.04 -13.34 18.12
CA ILE A 13 4.82 -14.43 18.73
C ILE A 13 5.66 -15.12 17.64
N ALA A 14 5.05 -15.43 16.49
CA ALA A 14 5.75 -16.04 15.37
C ALA A 14 6.86 -15.14 14.80
N ILE A 15 6.64 -13.83 14.72
CA ILE A 15 7.66 -12.85 14.31
C ILE A 15 8.83 -12.84 15.31
N ALA A 16 8.54 -12.83 16.61
CA ALA A 16 9.57 -12.90 17.65
C ALA A 16 10.37 -14.22 17.60
N ALA A 17 9.74 -15.31 17.14
CA ALA A 17 10.38 -16.60 16.89
C ALA A 17 11.16 -16.67 15.57
N GLY A 18 11.20 -15.59 14.78
CA GLY A 18 12.00 -15.50 13.55
C GLY A 18 11.20 -15.60 12.25
N ALA A 19 9.87 -15.60 12.28
CA ALA A 19 9.05 -15.51 11.08
C ALA A 19 9.24 -14.16 10.37
N ARG A 20 9.24 -14.18 9.03
CA ARG A 20 9.33 -12.99 8.19
C ARG A 20 7.95 -12.38 8.00
N LEU A 21 7.78 -11.13 8.41
CA LEU A 21 6.56 -10.38 8.13
C LEU A 21 6.67 -9.65 6.80
N VAL A 22 5.71 -9.87 5.91
CA VAL A 22 5.65 -9.30 4.56
C VAL A 22 4.39 -8.43 4.43
N ASP A 23 4.59 -7.16 4.10
CA ASP A 23 3.53 -6.21 3.81
C ASP A 23 3.27 -6.16 2.30
N ILE A 24 2.11 -6.65 1.86
CA ILE A 24 1.74 -6.69 0.44
C ILE A 24 1.05 -5.43 -0.07
N ARG A 25 0.95 -4.40 0.79
CA ARG A 25 0.41 -3.09 0.41
C ARG A 25 1.39 -2.32 -0.48
N SER A 26 0.92 -1.21 -1.04
CA SER A 26 1.80 -0.34 -1.83
C SER A 26 2.89 0.31 -0.95
N ALA A 27 3.96 0.78 -1.60
CA ALA A 27 5.10 1.39 -0.89
C ALA A 27 4.70 2.65 -0.11
N ASP A 28 3.75 3.44 -0.61
CA ASP A 28 3.21 4.61 0.07
C ASP A 28 2.37 4.24 1.31
N GLU A 29 1.55 3.18 1.23
CA GLU A 29 0.83 2.63 2.38
C GLU A 29 1.81 2.19 3.48
N HIS A 30 2.88 1.49 3.10
CA HIS A 30 3.90 0.99 4.03
C HIS A 30 4.76 2.13 4.62
N ALA A 31 5.19 3.08 3.80
CA ALA A 31 6.01 4.19 4.26
C ALA A 31 5.27 5.05 5.30
N ARG A 32 3.97 5.28 5.08
CA ARG A 32 3.13 6.06 5.98
C ARG A 32 2.84 5.35 7.29
N GLU A 33 2.56 4.05 7.25
CA GLU A 33 2.40 3.26 8.46
C GLU A 33 2.73 1.80 8.21
N ARG A 34 3.52 1.20 9.09
CA ARG A 34 3.93 -0.21 8.98
C ARG A 34 4.03 -0.90 10.33
N ILE A 35 3.95 -2.22 10.30
CA ILE A 35 4.32 -3.05 11.43
C ILE A 35 5.86 -3.06 11.53
N PRO A 36 6.47 -2.87 12.72
CA PRO A 36 7.92 -2.92 12.89
C PRO A 36 8.50 -4.23 12.34
N GLY A 37 9.58 -4.13 11.56
CA GLY A 37 10.25 -5.30 10.97
C GLY A 37 9.55 -5.89 9.73
N ALA A 38 8.40 -5.36 9.30
CA ALA A 38 7.77 -5.78 8.06
C ALA A 38 8.62 -5.38 6.84
N ILE A 39 8.77 -6.32 5.90
CA ILE A 39 9.38 -6.10 4.58
C ILE A 39 8.26 -5.79 3.60
N ASN A 40 8.33 -4.66 2.89
CA ASN A 40 7.35 -4.34 1.88
C ASN A 40 7.65 -5.07 0.57
N VAL A 41 6.72 -5.92 0.15
CA VAL A 41 6.71 -6.55 -1.18
C VAL A 41 5.30 -6.41 -1.74
N PRO A 42 5.00 -5.32 -2.47
CA PRO A 42 3.68 -5.07 -3.03
C PRO A 42 3.15 -6.27 -3.82
N LEU A 43 1.83 -6.49 -3.75
CA LEU A 43 1.18 -7.68 -4.34
C LEU A 43 1.48 -7.85 -5.85
N ASP A 44 1.63 -6.77 -6.60
CA ASP A 44 2.00 -6.81 -8.02
C ASP A 44 3.39 -7.42 -8.24
N ARG A 45 4.30 -7.26 -7.28
CA ARG A 45 5.70 -7.74 -7.29
C ARG A 45 5.96 -8.89 -6.33
N ILE A 46 4.93 -9.61 -5.90
CA ILE A 46 5.09 -10.67 -4.90
C ILE A 46 6.00 -11.82 -5.35
N SER A 47 6.20 -11.98 -6.67
CA SER A 47 7.19 -12.89 -7.26
C SER A 47 8.63 -12.57 -6.85
N ASP A 48 8.90 -11.34 -6.44
CA ASP A 48 10.24 -10.87 -6.07
C ASP A 48 10.54 -11.16 -4.59
N LEU A 49 9.63 -11.82 -3.87
CA LEU A 49 9.81 -12.20 -2.48
C LEU A 49 11.04 -13.13 -2.36
N PRO A 50 12.06 -12.77 -1.57
CA PRO A 50 13.23 -13.64 -1.41
C PRO A 50 12.82 -14.99 -0.84
N HIS A 51 13.25 -16.08 -1.48
CA HIS A 51 13.05 -17.43 -0.95
C HIS A 51 13.90 -17.67 0.30
N GLY A 52 13.44 -18.59 1.14
CA GLY A 52 14.17 -19.07 2.31
C GLY A 52 13.29 -19.95 3.19
N ASP A 53 13.89 -20.59 4.19
CA ASP A 53 13.19 -21.65 4.97
C ASP A 53 12.39 -21.10 6.15
N ARG A 54 12.50 -19.80 6.42
CA ARG A 54 11.80 -19.16 7.56
C ARG A 54 10.31 -19.00 7.24
N PRO A 55 9.42 -19.25 8.21
CA PRO A 55 7.99 -18.99 8.05
C PRO A 55 7.72 -17.57 7.55
N VAL A 56 6.77 -17.44 6.62
CA VAL A 56 6.37 -16.16 6.03
C VAL A 56 4.96 -15.81 6.50
N ILE A 57 4.78 -14.59 6.99
CA ILE A 57 3.49 -14.07 7.42
C ILE A 57 3.17 -12.88 6.53
N PHE A 58 2.08 -12.96 5.79
CA PHE A 58 1.62 -11.88 4.93
C PHE A 58 0.55 -11.06 5.63
N HIS A 59 0.58 -9.75 5.43
CA HIS A 59 -0.52 -8.87 5.82
C HIS A 59 -0.81 -7.83 4.74
N CYS A 60 -2.05 -7.35 4.74
CA CYS A 60 -2.44 -6.16 3.99
C CYS A 60 -3.09 -5.15 4.95
N LYS A 61 -3.99 -4.32 4.44
CA LYS A 61 -4.73 -3.33 5.23
C LYS A 61 -5.73 -3.99 6.19
N SER A 62 -6.69 -4.72 5.63
CA SER A 62 -7.83 -5.30 6.35
C SER A 62 -7.94 -6.83 6.28
N GLY A 63 -6.94 -7.51 5.73
CA GLY A 63 -6.96 -8.97 5.49
C GLY A 63 -7.60 -9.40 4.15
N MET A 64 -8.45 -8.55 3.55
CA MET A 64 -9.16 -8.90 2.31
C MET A 64 -8.25 -9.20 1.11
N ARG A 65 -7.20 -8.39 0.90
CA ARG A 65 -6.28 -8.59 -0.25
C ARG A 65 -5.48 -9.88 -0.10
N THR A 66 -5.05 -10.19 1.13
CA THR A 66 -4.31 -11.41 1.44
C THR A 66 -5.18 -12.66 1.26
N THR A 67 -6.43 -12.63 1.73
CA THR A 67 -7.36 -13.75 1.55
C THR A 67 -7.69 -13.97 0.08
N ALA A 68 -7.98 -12.91 -0.67
CA ALA A 68 -8.30 -13.00 -2.09
C ALA A 68 -7.14 -13.53 -2.96
N ASN A 69 -5.89 -13.41 -2.49
CA ASN A 69 -4.69 -13.81 -3.22
C ASN A 69 -3.92 -14.96 -2.55
N ALA A 70 -4.55 -15.70 -1.62
CA ALA A 70 -3.87 -16.70 -0.80
C ALA A 70 -3.10 -17.76 -1.60
N ALA A 71 -3.62 -18.18 -2.76
CA ALA A 71 -2.93 -19.12 -3.65
C ALA A 71 -1.59 -18.55 -4.16
N ARG A 72 -1.63 -17.33 -4.73
CA ARG A 72 -0.45 -16.63 -5.24
C ARG A 72 0.57 -16.32 -4.13
N LEU A 73 0.11 -16.00 -2.93
CA LEU A 73 0.97 -15.78 -1.77
C LEU A 73 1.64 -17.07 -1.30
N GLY A 74 0.92 -18.20 -1.32
CA GLY A 74 1.48 -19.52 -1.02
C GLY A 74 2.55 -19.92 -2.02
N GLU A 75 2.31 -19.71 -3.32
CA GLU A 75 3.31 -19.94 -4.36
C GLU A 75 4.57 -19.08 -4.17
N ALA A 76 4.40 -17.79 -3.85
CA ALA A 76 5.51 -16.88 -3.60
C ALA A 76 6.35 -17.28 -2.36
N ALA A 77 5.71 -17.87 -1.34
CA ALA A 77 6.42 -18.39 -0.17
C ALA A 77 7.23 -19.66 -0.47
N GLY A 78 6.97 -20.34 -1.59
CA GLY A 78 7.66 -21.57 -1.98
C GLY A 78 7.39 -22.72 -0.99
N THR A 79 8.45 -23.29 -0.44
CA THR A 79 8.38 -24.41 0.53
C THR A 79 8.21 -23.95 1.97
N ALA A 80 8.34 -22.65 2.24
CA ALA A 80 8.23 -22.11 3.61
C ALA A 80 6.78 -22.15 4.12
N PRO A 81 6.56 -22.40 5.42
CA PRO A 81 5.25 -22.24 6.02
C PRO A 81 4.72 -20.81 5.83
N ALA A 82 3.54 -20.67 5.22
CA ALA A 82 2.93 -19.38 4.92
C ALA A 82 1.65 -19.14 5.74
N TYR A 83 1.53 -17.94 6.28
CA TYR A 83 0.42 -17.52 7.14
C TYR A 83 -0.10 -16.15 6.74
N LEU A 84 -1.33 -15.84 7.14
CA LEU A 84 -1.96 -14.52 6.97
C LEU A 84 -2.23 -13.89 8.32
N VAL A 85 -2.05 -12.57 8.46
CA VAL A 85 -2.54 -11.84 9.64
C VAL A 85 -4.04 -11.59 9.49
N ASP A 86 -4.82 -12.04 10.48
CA ASP A 86 -6.26 -11.78 10.51
C ASP A 86 -6.54 -10.28 10.63
N GLY A 87 -7.46 -9.78 9.80
CA GLY A 87 -7.82 -8.36 9.76
C GLY A 87 -6.69 -7.39 9.36
N GLY A 88 -5.51 -7.88 8.95
CA GLY A 88 -4.38 -7.06 8.49
C GLY A 88 -3.82 -6.09 9.54
N ILE A 89 -3.23 -4.98 9.08
CA ILE A 89 -2.66 -3.95 9.96
C ILE A 89 -3.74 -3.20 10.76
N ASP A 90 -4.99 -3.15 10.26
CA ASP A 90 -6.09 -2.52 10.97
C ASP A 90 -6.40 -3.27 12.28
N ALA A 91 -6.53 -4.61 12.22
CA ALA A 91 -6.71 -5.44 13.40
C ALA A 91 -5.46 -5.47 14.30
N TRP A 92 -4.25 -5.44 13.71
CA TRP A 92 -3.01 -5.28 14.48
C TRP A 92 -3.02 -4.03 15.35
N ARG A 93 -3.42 -2.88 14.79
CA ARG A 93 -3.55 -1.64 15.54
C ARG A 93 -4.66 -1.71 16.59
N GLN A 94 -5.82 -2.26 16.25
CA GLN A 94 -6.94 -2.40 17.19
C GLN A 94 -6.58 -3.30 18.38
N ALA A 95 -5.71 -4.30 18.17
CA ALA A 95 -5.16 -5.15 19.22
C ALA A 95 -4.08 -4.47 20.07
N GLY A 96 -3.84 -3.16 19.89
CA GLY A 96 -2.85 -2.39 20.65
C GLY A 96 -1.39 -2.74 20.32
N GLN A 97 -1.14 -3.43 19.21
CA GLN A 97 0.21 -3.80 18.81
C GLN A 97 0.94 -2.60 18.18
N PRO A 98 2.28 -2.51 18.33
CA PRO A 98 3.02 -1.33 17.87
C PRO A 98 3.01 -1.20 16.35
N THR A 99 2.84 0.03 15.87
CA THR A 99 3.06 0.42 14.47
C THR A 99 4.03 1.61 14.40
N VAL A 100 4.79 1.69 13.32
CA VAL A 100 5.62 2.86 13.00
C VAL A 100 4.83 3.71 12.02
N THR A 101 4.50 4.94 12.39
CA THR A 101 3.74 5.88 11.55
C THR A 101 4.59 7.09 11.20
N ASP A 102 4.69 7.42 9.91
CA ASP A 102 5.30 8.63 9.41
C ASP A 102 4.26 9.44 8.61
N ARG A 103 3.76 10.51 9.22
CA ARG A 103 2.73 11.35 8.61
C ARG A 103 3.25 12.25 7.49
N SER A 104 4.58 12.42 7.39
CA SER A 104 5.24 13.25 6.38
C SER A 104 5.33 12.59 5.00
N GLN A 105 5.19 11.26 4.95
CA GLN A 105 5.16 10.50 3.70
C GLN A 105 3.97 10.91 2.83
N PRO A 106 4.03 10.76 1.49
CA PRO A 106 2.90 11.11 0.63
C PRO A 106 1.61 10.33 0.98
N LEU A 107 0.46 10.91 0.64
CA LEU A 107 -0.83 10.22 0.73
C LEU A 107 -0.98 9.25 -0.46
N GLU A 108 -1.83 8.23 -0.34
CA GLU A 108 -2.17 7.35 -1.47
C GLU A 108 -2.52 8.17 -2.73
N ILE A 109 -1.99 7.75 -3.88
CA ILE A 109 -2.14 8.49 -5.16
C ILE A 109 -3.62 8.77 -5.45
N MET A 110 -4.49 7.80 -5.21
CA MET A 110 -5.94 7.96 -5.44
C MET A 110 -6.55 9.06 -4.56
N ARG A 111 -6.09 9.17 -3.31
CA ARG A 111 -6.56 10.21 -2.39
C ARG A 111 -6.04 11.59 -2.79
N GLN A 112 -4.82 11.68 -3.35
CA GLN A 112 -4.31 12.92 -3.94
C GLN A 112 -5.17 13.36 -5.14
N VAL A 113 -5.51 12.44 -6.03
CA VAL A 113 -6.39 12.73 -7.18
C VAL A 113 -7.74 13.26 -6.73
N GLN A 114 -8.38 12.62 -5.73
CA GLN A 114 -9.68 13.05 -5.22
C GLN A 114 -9.63 14.45 -4.61
N ILE A 115 -8.62 14.75 -3.80
CA ILE A 115 -8.46 16.08 -3.19
C ILE A 115 -8.25 17.14 -4.28
N ILE A 116 -7.37 16.89 -5.25
CA ILE A 116 -7.06 17.84 -6.32
C ILE A 116 -8.29 18.06 -7.21
N ALA A 117 -8.94 16.99 -7.66
CA ALA A 117 -10.13 17.10 -8.51
C ALA A 117 -11.27 17.81 -7.79
N GLY A 118 -11.52 17.46 -6.52
CA GLY A 118 -12.53 18.13 -5.69
C GLY A 118 -12.23 19.61 -5.49
N ALA A 119 -10.98 19.97 -5.19
CA ALA A 119 -10.56 21.36 -5.04
C ALA A 119 -10.76 22.16 -6.34
N LEU A 120 -10.38 21.60 -7.49
CA LEU A 120 -10.57 22.25 -8.80
C LEU A 120 -12.06 22.46 -9.12
N VAL A 121 -12.92 21.48 -8.82
CA VAL A 121 -14.37 21.62 -9.02
C VAL A 121 -14.94 22.72 -8.12
N LEU A 122 -14.58 22.74 -6.84
CA LEU A 122 -15.04 23.75 -5.89
C LEU A 122 -14.57 25.16 -6.28
N ILE A 123 -13.31 25.30 -6.68
CA ILE A 123 -12.75 26.56 -7.17
C ILE A 123 -13.49 27.02 -8.44
N GLY A 124 -13.72 26.11 -9.40
CA GLY A 124 -14.46 26.44 -10.63
C GLY A 124 -15.89 26.90 -10.37
N VAL A 125 -16.60 26.25 -9.43
CA VAL A 125 -17.95 26.67 -9.03
C VAL A 125 -17.93 28.02 -8.34
N LEU A 126 -16.99 28.23 -7.41
CA LEU A 126 -16.88 29.50 -6.68
C LEU A 126 -16.57 30.67 -7.62
N LEU A 127 -15.61 30.50 -8.54
CA LEU A 127 -15.29 31.52 -9.55
C LEU A 127 -16.44 31.73 -10.54
N GLY A 128 -17.19 30.68 -10.86
CA GLY A 128 -18.39 30.74 -11.70
C GLY A 128 -19.49 31.61 -11.09
N LEU A 129 -19.66 31.50 -9.78
CA LEU A 129 -20.63 32.28 -9.01
C LEU A 129 -20.17 33.71 -8.71
N LEU A 130 -18.87 33.93 -8.48
CA LEU A 130 -18.35 35.22 -8.00
C LEU A 130 -17.80 36.14 -9.09
N LEU A 131 -17.31 35.61 -10.21
CA LEU A 131 -16.64 36.40 -11.26
C LEU A 131 -17.40 36.35 -12.57
N THR A 132 -17.38 35.21 -13.28
CA THR A 132 -18.06 35.03 -14.56
C THR A 132 -18.55 33.60 -14.74
N PRO A 133 -19.74 33.37 -15.32
CA PRO A 133 -20.27 32.01 -15.55
C PRO A 133 -19.36 31.10 -16.37
N GLY A 134 -18.41 31.66 -17.14
CA GLY A 134 -17.45 30.87 -17.93
C GLY A 134 -16.58 29.92 -17.09
N PHE A 135 -16.36 30.20 -15.80
CA PHE A 135 -15.57 29.35 -14.91
C PHE A 135 -16.24 28.02 -14.56
N PHE A 136 -17.56 27.87 -14.76
CA PHE A 136 -18.20 26.54 -14.67
C PHE A 136 -17.64 25.54 -15.68
N GLY A 137 -17.03 26.02 -16.77
CA GLY A 137 -16.31 25.18 -17.73
C GLY A 137 -15.17 24.38 -17.09
N LEU A 138 -14.49 24.94 -16.07
CA LEU A 138 -13.45 24.21 -15.34
C LEU A 138 -14.03 23.01 -14.58
N SER A 139 -15.12 23.22 -13.84
CA SER A 139 -15.81 22.16 -13.10
C SER A 139 -16.39 21.11 -14.04
N ALA A 140 -16.97 21.52 -15.17
CA ALA A 140 -17.48 20.62 -16.20
C ALA A 140 -16.37 19.75 -16.81
N PHE A 141 -15.22 20.34 -17.13
CA PHE A 141 -14.06 19.61 -17.66
C PHE A 141 -13.53 18.57 -16.66
N VAL A 142 -13.34 18.95 -15.40
CA VAL A 142 -12.87 18.02 -14.35
C VAL A 142 -13.88 16.88 -14.12
N GLY A 143 -15.18 17.21 -14.06
CA GLY A 143 -16.25 16.21 -13.91
C GLY A 143 -16.28 15.21 -15.07
N ALA A 144 -16.20 15.69 -16.31
CA ALA A 144 -16.13 14.83 -17.49
C ALA A 144 -14.89 13.92 -17.46
N GLY A 145 -13.74 14.46 -17.05
CA GLY A 145 -12.51 13.69 -16.86
C GLY A 145 -12.63 12.58 -15.81
N LEU A 146 -13.33 12.83 -14.69
CA LEU A 146 -13.60 11.82 -13.66
C LEU A 146 -14.53 10.72 -14.18
N MET A 147 -15.58 11.07 -14.92
CA MET A 147 -16.47 10.07 -15.54
C MET A 147 -15.72 9.22 -16.56
N PHE A 148 -14.89 9.83 -17.40
CA PHE A 148 -14.03 9.11 -18.35
C PHE A 148 -13.05 8.18 -17.64
N ALA A 149 -12.39 8.65 -16.58
CA ALA A 149 -11.45 7.83 -15.80
C ALA A 149 -12.14 6.66 -15.12
N GLY A 150 -13.35 6.86 -14.58
CA GLY A 150 -14.16 5.78 -14.01
C GLY A 150 -14.59 4.74 -15.04
N ALA A 151 -14.97 5.18 -16.25
CA ALA A 151 -15.40 4.29 -17.33
C ALA A 151 -14.25 3.49 -17.98
N THR A 152 -13.06 4.08 -18.07
CA THR A 152 -11.92 3.48 -18.81
C THR A 152 -10.83 2.91 -17.90
N GLY A 153 -10.88 3.19 -16.60
CA GLY A 153 -9.79 2.90 -15.66
C GLY A 153 -8.54 3.75 -15.89
N TRP A 154 -8.55 4.68 -16.85
CA TRP A 154 -7.42 5.54 -17.17
C TRP A 154 -7.54 6.91 -16.47
N CYS A 155 -6.72 7.14 -15.45
CA CYS A 155 -6.64 8.44 -14.78
C CYS A 155 -5.35 9.18 -15.15
N GLY A 156 -5.46 10.17 -16.04
CA GLY A 156 -4.33 11.01 -16.46
C GLY A 156 -3.65 11.73 -15.29
N MET A 157 -4.45 12.24 -14.33
CA MET A 157 -3.91 12.90 -13.13
C MET A 157 -3.08 11.94 -12.26
N ALA A 158 -3.55 10.69 -12.05
CA ALA A 158 -2.80 9.70 -11.28
C ALA A 158 -1.43 9.40 -11.91
N ARG A 159 -1.35 9.33 -13.25
CA ARG A 159 -0.08 9.13 -13.98
C ARG A 159 0.87 10.33 -13.82
N LEU A 160 0.34 11.55 -13.86
CA LEU A 160 1.14 12.76 -13.62
C LEU A 160 1.65 12.82 -12.17
N LEU A 161 0.83 12.45 -11.20
CA LEU A 161 1.23 12.40 -9.79
C LEU A 161 2.27 11.31 -9.53
N ALA A 162 2.16 10.17 -10.21
CA ALA A 162 3.09 9.05 -10.05
C ALA A 162 4.54 9.40 -10.41
N VAL A 163 4.75 10.34 -11.34
CA VAL A 163 6.11 10.76 -11.75
C VAL A 163 6.73 11.80 -10.84
N MET A 164 5.98 12.39 -9.89
CA MET A 164 6.46 13.49 -9.06
C MET A 164 7.51 13.04 -8.01
N PRO A 165 8.49 13.90 -7.67
CA PRO A 165 9.67 13.51 -6.88
C PRO A 165 9.36 12.92 -5.50
N TRP A 166 8.33 13.42 -4.83
CA TRP A 166 7.91 12.92 -3.51
C TRP A 166 7.29 11.52 -3.59
N ASN A 167 6.62 11.19 -4.69
CA ASN A 167 6.01 9.88 -4.89
C ASN A 167 7.04 8.82 -5.35
N ARG A 168 8.13 9.24 -6.00
CA ARG A 168 9.28 8.37 -6.32
C ARG A 168 10.09 7.98 -5.07
N ARG A 169 10.22 8.88 -4.09
CA ARG A 169 11.01 8.63 -2.87
C ARG A 169 10.42 7.52 -1.99
N ALA A 170 9.10 7.42 -1.92
CA ALA A 170 8.43 6.32 -1.22
C ALA A 170 8.77 4.93 -1.82
N ALA A 171 8.99 4.85 -3.14
CA ALA A 171 9.40 3.61 -3.80
C ALA A 171 10.87 3.22 -3.55
N VAL A 172 11.74 4.18 -3.23
CA VAL A 172 13.18 3.96 -2.99
C VAL A 172 13.48 3.66 -1.52
N ALA A 173 12.64 4.10 -0.58
CA ALA A 173 12.80 3.77 0.85
C ALA A 173 12.57 2.28 1.16
N ALA A 174 11.91 1.55 0.25
CA ALA A 174 11.94 0.09 0.24
C ALA A 174 13.30 -0.36 -0.33
N VAL A 175 14.22 -0.72 0.57
CA VAL A 175 15.47 -1.48 0.36
C VAL A 175 16.77 -0.65 0.30
N PRO A 176 17.65 -0.88 1.30
CA PRO A 176 18.96 -1.46 1.03
C PRO A 176 18.98 -2.89 1.56
N LEU A 177 19.08 -3.85 0.64
CA LEU A 177 19.38 -5.24 0.91
C LEU A 177 20.84 -5.22 1.36
N SER A 178 21.08 -5.14 2.66
CA SER A 178 22.38 -5.54 3.17
C SER A 178 22.52 -7.02 2.84
N ARG A 179 23.34 -7.31 1.82
CA ARG A 179 23.95 -8.61 1.63
C ARG A 179 24.48 -9.02 3.00
N GLY A 180 23.97 -10.12 3.54
CA GLY A 180 24.67 -10.83 4.59
C GLY A 180 26.03 -11.20 4.02
N THR A 181 27.07 -10.45 4.38
CA THR A 181 28.43 -10.97 4.34
C THR A 181 28.46 -12.06 5.39
N GLY A 182 28.42 -13.30 4.91
CA GLY A 182 28.84 -14.45 5.69
C GLY A 182 30.21 -14.15 6.30
N GLY A 183 30.35 -14.51 7.58
CA GLY A 183 31.66 -14.51 8.22
C GLY A 183 32.55 -15.55 7.57
N ASP A 184 33.83 -15.21 7.46
CA ASP A 184 34.95 -16.14 7.45
C ASP A 184 36.13 -15.41 8.11
N ALA A 185 36.46 -15.86 9.32
CA ALA A 185 37.71 -15.77 10.11
C ALA A 185 37.44 -15.44 11.59
#